data_AF-A0A7L4ZT14-F1
#
_entry.id   AF-A0A7L4ZT14-F1
#
_cell.length_a   1.000
_cell.length_b   1.000
_cell.length_c   1.000
_cell.angle_alpha   90.00
_cell.angle_beta   90.00
_cell.angle_gamma   90.00
#
_symmetry.space_group_name_H-M   'P 1'
#
loop_
_entity.id
_entity.type
_entity.pdbx_description
1 polymer ?
#
loop_
_entity_poly.entity_id
_entity_poly.type
_entity_poly.pdbx_seq_one_letter_code
_entity_poly.pdbx_strand_id
1 'polypeptide(L)'
;MDFRNSGAKSVPSQFSFSHRRSGLVEVQEALALSFPISLFTTLLAMNEQQRIGSLIHDEPAPLPSLRIAVEQLPDPARCLARVQEIILGVLAVPEDLWQEGYETQWEAYLPAWFVTSMTQYTVAQIMNLPDQWHFESWVSTIIARQWQWWSSAVGDRSLHLNVELWGEPYNIEPLFYAIHASAGGAYRLTSVVSLS
;
A
#
# COMPACT_ATOMS: atom_id res chain seq x y z
N MET A 1 -20.50 56.11 -11.21
CA MET A 1 -20.95 55.17 -10.16
C MET A 1 -19.70 54.53 -9.57
N ASP A 2 -19.28 55.07 -8.44
CA ASP A 2 -18.40 54.42 -7.45
C ASP A 2 -19.10 53.21 -6.82
N PHE A 3 -18.33 52.20 -6.38
CA PHE A 3 -18.24 51.79 -4.96
C PHE A 3 -17.29 50.57 -4.79
N ARG A 4 -16.19 50.83 -4.05
CA ARG A 4 -15.47 49.99 -3.04
C ARG A 4 -15.02 48.57 -3.44
N ASN A 5 -13.73 48.23 -3.48
CA ASN A 5 -12.69 48.21 -2.43
C ASN A 5 -13.02 47.30 -1.22
N SER A 6 -12.36 46.15 -1.16
CA SER A 6 -12.02 45.33 0.02
C SER A 6 -10.93 44.36 -0.49
N GLY A 7 -9.68 44.34 -0.06
CA GLY A 7 -9.17 44.62 1.27
C GLY A 7 -8.94 43.31 2.01
N ALA A 8 -7.90 42.56 1.63
CA ALA A 8 -7.37 41.49 2.47
C ALA A 8 -5.84 41.56 2.45
N LYS A 9 -5.31 42.00 3.60
CA LYS A 9 -3.89 42.07 3.97
C LYS A 9 -3.48 40.76 4.66
N SER A 10 -2.18 40.45 4.54
CA SER A 10 -1.34 39.55 5.36
C SER A 10 -1.71 38.06 5.35
N VAL A 11 -0.78 37.11 5.20
CA VAL A 11 0.42 36.92 6.03
C VAL A 11 1.64 36.45 5.20
N PRO A 12 2.85 36.99 5.42
CA PRO A 12 4.09 36.41 4.92
C PRO A 12 4.57 35.31 5.87
N SER A 13 4.66 34.06 5.41
CA SER A 13 5.41 33.03 6.11
C SER A 13 6.90 33.24 5.84
N GLN A 14 7.51 34.05 6.70
CA GLN A 14 8.96 34.18 6.84
C GLN A 14 9.53 32.82 7.28
N PHE A 15 10.29 32.15 6.42
CA PHE A 15 11.24 31.13 6.88
C PHE A 15 12.53 31.84 7.28
N SER A 16 12.69 32.04 8.59
CA SER A 16 13.92 32.51 9.20
C SER A 16 14.78 31.30 9.55
N PHE A 17 15.90 31.12 8.85
CA PHE A 17 16.98 30.25 9.32
C PHE A 17 17.99 31.12 10.08
N SER A 18 18.05 30.91 11.40
CA SER A 18 19.16 31.39 12.22
C SER A 18 19.65 30.26 13.11
N HIS A 19 20.98 30.18 13.20
CA HIS A 19 21.86 29.59 14.23
C HIS A 19 22.91 28.72 13.53
N ARG A 20 24.12 29.27 13.29
CA ARG A 20 25.30 29.31 14.17
C ARG A 20 25.80 27.92 14.60
N ARG A 21 27.11 27.78 14.45
CA ARG A 21 27.95 26.59 14.53
C ARG A 21 28.03 25.96 15.93
N SER A 22 28.46 24.69 15.87
CA SER A 22 29.32 23.95 16.80
C SER A 22 28.71 23.39 18.07
N GLY A 23 28.76 22.06 18.14
CA GLY A 23 28.68 21.26 19.35
C GLY A 23 28.89 19.79 19.00
N LEU A 24 30.15 19.34 19.04
CA LEU A 24 30.49 17.93 19.17
C LEU A 24 29.90 17.43 20.49
N VAL A 25 29.05 16.40 20.45
CA VAL A 25 28.88 15.47 21.57
C VAL A 25 28.78 14.05 21.02
N GLU A 26 29.69 13.24 21.53
CA GLU A 26 29.86 11.81 21.37
C GLU A 26 28.64 10.95 21.73
N VAL A 27 28.51 9.86 20.96
CA VAL A 27 28.11 8.50 21.33
C VAL A 27 26.70 8.31 21.92
N GLN A 28 25.82 7.79 21.07
CA GLN A 28 24.96 6.67 21.46
C GLN A 28 25.07 5.59 20.38
N GLU A 29 25.71 4.47 20.75
CA GLU A 29 25.59 3.19 20.06
C GLU A 29 24.11 2.81 20.01
N ALA A 30 23.48 3.04 18.86
CA ALA A 30 22.20 2.43 18.56
C ALA A 30 22.46 0.94 18.31
N LEU A 31 21.90 0.10 19.19
CA LEU A 31 21.77 -1.33 19.06
C LEU A 31 21.32 -1.70 17.62
N ALA A 32 22.30 -1.99 16.76
CA ALA A 32 22.06 -2.74 15.56
C ALA A 32 21.63 -4.13 16.02
N LEU A 33 20.33 -4.38 16.02
CA LEU A 33 19.78 -5.73 16.11
C LEU A 33 20.47 -6.54 15.00
N SER A 34 21.48 -7.30 15.40
CA SER A 34 22.16 -8.27 14.56
C SER A 34 21.13 -9.34 14.24
N PHE A 35 20.35 -9.13 13.18
CA PHE A 35 19.69 -10.22 12.52
C PHE A 35 20.81 -11.12 12.00
N PRO A 36 20.94 -12.37 12.47
CA PRO A 36 21.97 -13.25 11.99
C PRO A 36 21.80 -13.39 10.49
N ILE A 37 22.88 -13.21 9.73
CA ILE A 37 22.91 -13.26 8.25
C ILE A 37 22.15 -14.48 7.72
N SER A 38 22.21 -15.59 8.45
CA SER A 38 21.47 -16.83 8.16
C SER A 38 19.94 -16.66 8.10
N LEU A 39 19.33 -15.85 8.98
CA LEU A 39 17.87 -15.60 8.96
C LEU A 39 17.48 -14.75 7.75
N PHE A 40 18.30 -13.75 7.39
CA PHE A 40 18.01 -12.89 6.24
C PHE A 40 18.05 -13.68 4.92
N THR A 41 19.01 -14.59 4.75
CA THR A 41 19.06 -15.47 3.58
C THR A 41 17.84 -16.40 3.50
N THR A 42 17.34 -16.91 4.64
CA THR A 42 16.14 -17.74 4.67
C THR A 42 14.89 -16.95 4.27
N LEU A 43 14.76 -15.70 4.71
CA LEU A 43 13.63 -14.82 4.35
C LEU A 43 13.60 -14.52 2.84
N LEU A 44 14.75 -14.27 2.22
CA LEU A 44 14.87 -14.04 0.78
C LEU A 44 14.50 -15.27 -0.06
N ALA A 45 14.65 -16.48 0.48
CA ALA A 45 14.31 -17.71 -0.21
C ALA A 45 12.81 -18.03 -0.22
N MET A 46 12.02 -17.37 0.64
CA MET A 46 10.57 -17.56 0.68
C MET A 46 9.93 -16.91 -0.54
N ASN A 47 8.97 -17.59 -1.17
CA ASN A 47 8.14 -16.97 -2.21
C ASN A 47 7.06 -16.06 -1.59
N GLU A 48 6.41 -15.25 -2.44
CA GLU A 48 5.39 -14.28 -1.99
C GLU A 48 4.25 -14.95 -1.21
N GLN A 49 3.75 -16.08 -1.68
CA GLN A 49 2.67 -16.83 -1.02
C GLN A 49 3.05 -17.28 0.39
N GLN A 50 4.29 -17.73 0.59
CA GLN A 50 4.79 -18.13 1.92
C GLN A 50 4.92 -16.94 2.86
N ARG A 51 5.37 -15.79 2.35
CA ARG A 51 5.57 -14.58 3.15
C ARG A 51 4.26 -14.02 3.69
N ILE A 52 3.18 -14.06 2.90
CA ILE A 52 1.85 -13.54 3.28
C ILE A 52 1.39 -14.06 4.65
N GLY A 53 1.59 -15.36 4.95
CA GLY A 53 1.18 -15.96 6.22
C GLY A 53 2.26 -16.00 7.31
N SER A 54 3.51 -15.71 6.97
CA SER A 54 4.66 -15.97 7.85
C SER A 54 5.35 -14.71 8.36
N LEU A 55 5.36 -13.63 7.57
CA LEU A 55 6.04 -12.37 7.90
C LEU A 55 4.99 -11.36 8.38
N ILE A 56 4.69 -11.45 9.68
CA ILE A 56 3.58 -10.75 10.35
C ILE A 56 4.06 -9.77 11.43
N HIS A 57 5.36 -9.47 11.46
CA HIS A 57 5.99 -8.63 12.48
C HIS A 57 6.63 -7.36 11.92
N ASP A 58 6.11 -6.84 10.80
CA ASP A 58 6.62 -5.62 10.15
C ASP A 58 8.08 -5.76 9.70
N GLU A 59 8.46 -6.95 9.23
CA GLU A 59 9.82 -7.22 8.75
C GLU A 59 10.14 -6.28 7.57
N PRO A 60 11.31 -5.61 7.56
CA PRO A 60 11.64 -4.67 6.49
C PRO A 60 11.82 -5.41 5.15
N ALA A 61 11.22 -4.85 4.10
CA ALA A 61 11.40 -5.34 2.73
C ALA A 61 12.78 -4.94 2.18
N PRO A 62 13.36 -5.74 1.26
CA PRO A 62 14.53 -5.33 0.48
C PRO A 62 14.27 -4.01 -0.25
N LEU A 63 15.32 -3.21 -0.42
CA LEU A 63 15.25 -1.97 -1.20
C LEU A 63 15.36 -2.26 -2.71
N PRO A 64 14.65 -1.52 -3.57
CA PRO A 64 13.70 -0.46 -3.23
C PRO A 64 12.40 -1.01 -2.64
N SER A 65 11.82 -0.30 -1.66
CA SER A 65 10.62 -0.75 -0.96
C SER A 65 9.58 0.34 -0.80
N LEU A 66 8.34 -0.08 -0.57
CA LEU A 66 7.26 0.78 -0.13
C LEU A 66 6.67 0.27 1.17
N ARG A 67 6.57 1.16 2.15
CA ARG A 67 5.84 0.92 3.39
C ARG A 67 4.50 1.62 3.31
N ILE A 68 3.42 0.87 3.51
CA ILE A 68 2.05 1.36 3.56
C ILE A 68 1.58 1.29 5.01
N ALA A 69 1.12 2.41 5.57
CA ALA A 69 0.52 2.48 6.89
C ALA A 69 -0.94 2.90 6.78
N VAL A 70 -1.82 2.05 7.28
CA VAL A 70 -3.27 2.29 7.35
C VAL A 70 -3.64 2.48 8.81
N GLU A 71 -4.16 3.65 9.14
CA GLU A 71 -4.50 4.07 10.49
C GLU A 71 -6.00 4.25 10.66
N GLN A 72 -6.45 4.29 11.91
CA GLN A 72 -7.85 4.50 12.31
C GLN A 72 -8.80 3.37 11.89
N LEU A 73 -8.26 2.23 11.44
CA LEU A 73 -9.02 1.06 11.05
C LEU A 73 -9.89 0.56 12.23
N PRO A 74 -11.20 0.29 12.00
CA PRO A 74 -12.07 -0.28 13.03
C PRO A 74 -11.67 -1.71 13.42
N ASP A 75 -11.21 -2.49 12.42
CA ASP A 75 -10.81 -3.89 12.58
C ASP A 75 -9.61 -4.19 11.66
N PRO A 76 -8.38 -3.91 12.12
CA PRO A 76 -7.19 -4.08 11.29
C PRO A 76 -6.89 -5.54 10.95
N ALA A 77 -7.21 -6.48 11.85
CA ALA A 77 -7.01 -7.90 11.63
C ALA A 77 -7.93 -8.43 10.52
N ARG A 78 -9.22 -8.06 10.54
CA ARG A 78 -10.14 -8.40 9.45
C ARG A 78 -9.75 -7.74 8.13
N CYS A 79 -9.29 -6.49 8.18
CA CYS A 79 -8.80 -5.79 7.00
C CYS A 79 -7.63 -6.56 6.38
N LEU A 80 -6.60 -6.91 7.17
CA LEU A 80 -5.46 -7.70 6.72
C LEU A 80 -5.91 -9.03 6.12
N ALA A 81 -6.76 -9.80 6.82
CA ALA A 81 -7.22 -11.10 6.33
C ALA A 81 -7.89 -11.02 4.95
N ARG A 82 -8.70 -9.98 4.71
CA ARG A 82 -9.36 -9.75 3.41
C ARG A 82 -8.39 -9.33 2.33
N VAL A 83 -7.42 -8.48 2.64
CA VAL A 83 -6.36 -8.12 1.69
C VAL A 83 -5.54 -9.36 1.31
N GLN A 84 -5.15 -10.17 2.29
CA GLN A 84 -4.45 -11.44 2.05
C GLN A 84 -5.27 -12.39 1.19
N GLU A 85 -6.58 -12.50 1.43
CA GLU A 85 -7.50 -13.31 0.61
C GLU A 85 -7.47 -12.88 -0.87
N ILE A 86 -7.49 -11.57 -1.14
CA ILE A 86 -7.40 -11.02 -2.50
C ILE A 86 -6.04 -11.37 -3.13
N ILE A 87 -4.94 -11.08 -2.44
CA ILE A 87 -3.59 -11.29 -3.00
C ILE A 87 -3.32 -12.78 -3.23
N LEU A 88 -3.76 -13.66 -2.33
CA LEU A 88 -3.67 -15.11 -2.54
C LEU A 88 -4.51 -15.56 -3.75
N GLY A 89 -5.67 -14.94 -3.98
CA GLY A 89 -6.46 -15.14 -5.19
C GLY A 89 -5.69 -14.75 -6.46
N VAL A 90 -5.04 -13.57 -6.46
CA VAL A 90 -4.17 -13.11 -7.56
C VAL A 90 -3.03 -14.10 -7.83
N LEU A 91 -2.36 -14.57 -6.78
CA LEU A 91 -1.26 -15.53 -6.90
C LEU A 91 -1.70 -16.92 -7.36
N ALA A 92 -2.98 -17.25 -7.23
CA ALA A 92 -3.56 -18.50 -7.70
C ALA A 92 -3.96 -18.47 -9.18
N VAL A 93 -3.94 -17.30 -9.83
CA VAL A 93 -4.29 -17.16 -11.25
C VAL A 93 -3.23 -17.85 -12.11
N PRO A 94 -3.61 -18.79 -13.00
CA PRO A 94 -2.70 -19.43 -13.96
C PRO A 94 -1.99 -18.44 -14.87
N GLU A 95 -0.70 -18.67 -15.15
CA GLU A 95 0.17 -17.77 -15.93
C GLU A 95 -0.40 -17.40 -17.32
N ASP A 96 -1.13 -18.30 -17.97
CA ASP A 96 -1.78 -18.05 -19.26
C ASP A 96 -2.93 -17.04 -19.20
N LEU A 97 -3.42 -16.70 -18.00
CA LEU A 97 -4.40 -15.65 -17.76
C LEU A 97 -3.78 -14.31 -17.34
N TRP A 98 -2.45 -14.22 -17.22
CA TRP A 98 -1.71 -12.99 -16.91
C TRP A 98 -1.47 -12.12 -18.15
N GLN A 99 -2.52 -11.90 -18.94
CA GLN A 99 -2.47 -11.09 -20.15
C GLN A 99 -3.79 -10.36 -20.36
N GLU A 100 -3.72 -9.21 -21.03
CA GLU A 100 -4.91 -8.42 -21.36
C GLU A 100 -5.92 -9.23 -22.18
N GLY A 101 -7.21 -8.97 -21.96
CA GLY A 101 -8.34 -9.65 -22.63
C GLY A 101 -8.87 -10.89 -21.91
N TYR A 102 -8.29 -11.27 -20.78
CA TYR A 102 -8.72 -12.40 -19.94
C TYR A 102 -9.25 -11.96 -18.57
N GLU A 103 -9.50 -10.67 -18.38
CA GLU A 103 -9.83 -10.08 -17.08
C GLU A 103 -11.06 -10.72 -16.44
N THR A 104 -12.10 -11.01 -17.24
CA THR A 104 -13.33 -11.65 -16.77
C THR A 104 -13.11 -13.05 -16.18
N GLN A 105 -12.03 -13.75 -16.59
CA GLN A 105 -11.73 -15.09 -16.08
C GLN A 105 -11.12 -15.06 -14.67
N TRP A 106 -10.62 -13.90 -14.23
CA TRP A 106 -10.06 -13.72 -12.89
C TRP A 106 -11.13 -13.79 -11.80
N GLU A 107 -12.41 -13.56 -12.14
CA GLU A 107 -13.52 -13.63 -11.19
C GLU A 107 -13.59 -14.99 -10.47
N ALA A 108 -13.18 -16.07 -11.12
CA ALA A 108 -13.18 -17.42 -10.55
C ALA A 108 -12.12 -17.63 -9.46
N TYR A 109 -11.09 -16.77 -9.40
CA TYR A 109 -9.95 -16.88 -8.48
C TYR A 109 -10.00 -15.84 -7.35
N LEU A 110 -10.80 -14.79 -7.52
CA LEU A 110 -10.91 -13.70 -6.56
C LEU A 110 -12.11 -13.90 -5.62
N PRO A 111 -12.07 -13.32 -4.40
CA PRO A 111 -13.20 -13.42 -3.49
C PRO A 111 -14.45 -12.80 -4.08
N ALA A 112 -15.58 -13.52 -4.04
CA ALA A 112 -16.83 -13.05 -4.64
C ALA A 112 -17.28 -11.67 -4.11
N TRP A 113 -17.02 -11.39 -2.83
CA TRP A 113 -17.31 -10.09 -2.22
C TRP A 113 -16.49 -8.96 -2.84
N PHE A 114 -15.26 -9.23 -3.28
CA PHE A 114 -14.34 -8.26 -3.86
C PHE A 114 -14.68 -8.01 -5.32
N VAL A 115 -14.99 -9.07 -6.07
CA VAL A 115 -15.54 -8.94 -7.43
C VAL A 115 -16.81 -8.09 -7.39
N THR A 116 -17.74 -8.42 -6.48
CA THR A 116 -19.00 -7.67 -6.31
C THR A 116 -18.78 -6.20 -5.96
N SER A 117 -17.74 -5.87 -5.17
CA SER A 117 -17.47 -4.47 -4.81
C SER A 117 -17.09 -3.59 -5.99
N MET A 118 -16.67 -4.19 -7.11
CA MET A 118 -16.35 -3.49 -8.35
C MET A 118 -17.47 -3.61 -9.41
N THR A 119 -18.08 -4.79 -9.53
CA THR A 119 -19.06 -5.07 -10.61
C THR A 119 -20.48 -4.60 -10.31
N GLN A 120 -20.81 -4.28 -9.05
CA GLN A 120 -22.13 -3.75 -8.70
C GLN A 120 -22.37 -2.32 -9.19
N TYR A 121 -21.32 -1.62 -9.64
CA TYR A 121 -21.40 -0.24 -10.11
C TYR A 121 -21.29 -0.18 -11.63
N THR A 122 -22.15 0.63 -12.23
CA THR A 122 -22.01 1.03 -13.64
C THR A 122 -20.85 1.99 -13.81
N VAL A 123 -20.27 2.06 -15.02
CA VAL A 123 -19.21 3.04 -15.35
C VAL A 123 -19.63 4.48 -14.98
N ALA A 124 -20.89 4.85 -15.24
CA ALA A 124 -21.40 6.17 -14.88
C ALA A 124 -21.41 6.42 -13.36
N GLN A 125 -21.65 5.40 -12.53
CA GLN A 125 -21.56 5.52 -11.08
C GLN A 125 -20.08 5.63 -10.64
N ILE A 126 -19.20 4.81 -11.21
CA ILE A 126 -17.76 4.83 -10.91
C ILE A 126 -17.17 6.22 -11.16
N MET A 127 -17.52 6.86 -12.29
CA MET A 127 -17.07 8.21 -12.62
C MET A 127 -17.47 9.30 -11.60
N ASN A 128 -18.45 9.01 -10.73
CA ASN A 128 -18.93 9.92 -9.69
C ASN A 128 -18.54 9.46 -8.27
N LEU A 129 -17.93 8.29 -8.11
CA LEU A 129 -17.51 7.73 -6.83
C LEU A 129 -15.98 7.74 -6.76
N PRO A 130 -15.38 8.66 -5.98
CA PRO A 130 -13.93 8.65 -5.79
C PRO A 130 -13.49 7.30 -5.22
N ASP A 131 -12.31 6.86 -5.64
CA ASP A 131 -11.66 5.60 -5.22
C ASP A 131 -12.38 4.31 -5.64
N GLN A 132 -13.46 4.38 -6.42
CA GLN A 132 -14.11 3.21 -6.98
C GLN A 132 -13.39 2.71 -8.23
N TRP A 133 -13.14 1.40 -8.29
CA TRP A 133 -12.54 0.75 -9.45
C TRP A 133 -13.55 0.00 -10.30
N HIS A 134 -13.30 -0.01 -11.60
CA HIS A 134 -13.89 -0.96 -12.54
C HIS A 134 -13.08 -2.25 -12.52
N PHE A 135 -13.75 -3.41 -12.51
CA PHE A 135 -13.10 -4.71 -12.31
C PHE A 135 -12.01 -4.99 -13.36
N GLU A 136 -12.31 -4.84 -14.65
CA GLU A 136 -11.34 -5.10 -15.72
C GLU A 136 -10.14 -4.17 -15.64
N SER A 137 -10.34 -2.90 -15.24
CA SER A 137 -9.25 -1.94 -15.07
C SER A 137 -8.35 -2.31 -13.89
N TRP A 138 -8.93 -2.81 -12.80
CA TRP A 138 -8.19 -3.32 -11.65
C TRP A 138 -7.34 -4.52 -12.05
N VAL A 139 -7.92 -5.47 -12.80
CA VAL A 139 -7.21 -6.67 -13.29
C VAL A 139 -6.08 -6.30 -14.26
N SER A 140 -6.33 -5.46 -15.25
CA SER A 140 -5.30 -5.00 -16.19
C SER A 140 -4.12 -4.33 -15.45
N THR A 141 -4.41 -3.56 -14.40
CA THR A 141 -3.36 -2.88 -13.62
C THR A 141 -2.58 -3.85 -12.71
N ILE A 142 -3.24 -4.81 -12.07
CA ILE A 142 -2.55 -5.77 -11.18
C ILE A 142 -1.69 -6.78 -11.97
N ILE A 143 -2.06 -7.12 -13.21
CA ILE A 143 -1.22 -7.95 -14.11
C ILE A 143 0.15 -7.29 -14.31
N ALA A 144 0.15 -5.97 -14.48
CA ALA A 144 1.37 -5.18 -14.71
C ALA A 144 2.09 -4.76 -13.41
N ARG A 145 1.75 -5.33 -12.24
CA ARG A 145 2.39 -4.96 -10.97
C ARG A 145 3.90 -5.18 -11.02
N GLN A 146 4.66 -4.21 -10.52
CA GLN A 146 6.12 -4.30 -10.35
C GLN A 146 6.48 -4.27 -8.86
N TRP A 147 5.69 -4.96 -8.04
CA TRP A 147 5.91 -5.12 -6.61
C TRP A 147 5.44 -6.50 -6.14
N GLN A 148 5.96 -6.93 -5.00
CA GLN A 148 5.51 -8.13 -4.31
C GLN A 148 5.32 -7.87 -2.82
N TRP A 149 4.37 -8.58 -2.22
CA TRP A 149 4.17 -8.59 -0.78
C TRP A 149 5.42 -9.10 -0.06
N TRP A 150 5.87 -8.36 0.95
CA TRP A 150 6.97 -8.76 1.81
C TRP A 150 6.49 -9.15 3.20
N SER A 151 5.89 -8.22 3.94
CA SER A 151 5.45 -8.46 5.31
C SER A 151 4.23 -7.62 5.66
N SER A 152 3.64 -7.93 6.81
CA SER A 152 2.57 -7.14 7.40
C SER A 152 2.73 -7.03 8.91
N ALA A 153 1.99 -6.12 9.53
CA ALA A 153 1.78 -6.11 10.97
C ALA A 153 0.44 -5.45 11.31
N VAL A 154 -0.21 -5.98 12.34
CA VAL A 154 -1.46 -5.44 12.90
C VAL A 154 -1.17 -4.82 14.26
N GLY A 155 -1.62 -3.58 14.44
CA GLY A 155 -1.71 -2.91 15.75
C GLY A 155 -3.18 -2.70 16.15
N ASP A 156 -3.41 -2.01 17.26
CA ASP A 156 -4.77 -1.82 17.82
C ASP A 156 -5.76 -1.20 16.84
N ARG A 157 -5.31 -0.22 16.05
CA ARG A 157 -6.10 0.51 15.04
C ARG A 157 -5.30 0.78 13.78
N SER A 158 -4.28 -0.01 13.53
CA SER A 158 -3.38 0.17 12.41
C SER A 158 -3.03 -1.14 11.73
N LEU A 159 -2.74 -1.04 10.43
CA LEU A 159 -2.21 -2.11 9.59
C LEU A 159 -1.00 -1.54 8.86
N HIS A 160 0.13 -2.21 8.94
CA HIS A 160 1.32 -1.91 8.13
C HIS A 160 1.54 -3.02 7.12
N LEU A 161 1.88 -2.64 5.88
CA LEU A 161 2.32 -3.55 4.84
C LEU A 161 3.67 -3.06 4.31
N ASN A 162 4.62 -3.98 4.14
CA ASN A 162 5.85 -3.71 3.42
C ASN A 162 5.80 -4.48 2.11
N VAL A 163 6.13 -3.81 1.02
CA VAL A 163 6.26 -4.41 -0.31
C VAL A 163 7.66 -4.12 -0.85
N GLU A 164 8.21 -5.12 -1.53
CA GLU A 164 9.42 -4.95 -2.33
C GLU A 164 9.02 -4.44 -3.72
N LEU A 165 9.76 -3.48 -4.24
CA LEU A 165 9.53 -2.89 -5.57
C LEU A 165 10.56 -3.45 -6.55
N TRP A 166 10.12 -3.79 -7.76
CA TRP A 166 10.95 -4.40 -8.80
C TRP A 166 11.20 -3.47 -10.00
N GLY A 167 10.33 -2.49 -10.22
CA GLY A 167 10.44 -1.61 -11.38
C GLY A 167 9.44 -0.46 -11.38
N GLU A 168 9.63 0.47 -12.31
CA GLU A 168 8.72 1.60 -12.57
C GLU A 168 7.97 1.39 -13.90
N PRO A 169 6.66 1.73 -13.97
CA PRO A 169 5.80 2.14 -12.85
C PRO A 169 5.47 0.95 -11.92
N TYR A 170 5.39 1.19 -10.61
CA TYR A 170 5.13 0.10 -9.66
C TYR A 170 3.71 -0.46 -9.77
N ASN A 171 2.72 0.36 -10.18
CA ASN A 171 1.30 0.00 -10.24
C ASN A 171 0.77 -0.51 -8.88
N ILE A 172 0.91 0.33 -7.84
CA ILE A 172 0.55 -0.01 -6.45
C ILE A 172 -0.94 0.24 -6.14
N GLU A 173 -1.61 1.01 -6.98
CA GLU A 173 -2.99 1.46 -6.80
C GLU A 173 -3.99 0.29 -6.64
N PRO A 174 -3.84 -0.86 -7.32
CA PRO A 174 -4.66 -2.04 -7.06
C PRO A 174 -4.60 -2.53 -5.60
N LEU A 175 -3.43 -2.45 -4.95
CA LEU A 175 -3.27 -2.80 -3.54
C LEU A 175 -3.94 -1.76 -2.63
N PHE A 176 -3.88 -0.47 -2.97
CA PHE A 176 -4.61 0.56 -2.25
C PHE A 176 -6.12 0.33 -2.32
N TYR A 177 -6.64 -0.08 -3.48
CA TYR A 177 -8.05 -0.44 -3.61
C TYR A 177 -8.41 -1.70 -2.81
N ALA A 178 -7.55 -2.72 -2.79
CA ALA A 178 -7.76 -3.91 -1.98
C ALA A 178 -7.87 -3.56 -0.48
N ILE A 179 -7.04 -2.64 0.01
CA ILE A 179 -7.14 -2.09 1.38
C ILE A 179 -8.45 -1.33 1.56
N HIS A 180 -8.81 -0.44 0.63
CA HIS A 180 -10.05 0.34 0.67
C HIS A 180 -11.29 -0.57 0.80
N ALA A 181 -11.42 -1.56 -0.08
CA ALA A 181 -12.51 -2.52 -0.10
C ALA A 181 -12.57 -3.40 1.17
N SER A 182 -11.43 -3.56 1.86
CA SER A 182 -11.30 -4.39 3.06
C SER A 182 -11.54 -3.63 4.37
N ALA A 183 -11.31 -2.32 4.39
CA ALA A 183 -11.31 -1.48 5.60
C ALA A 183 -12.67 -1.42 6.30
N GLY A 184 -13.78 -1.46 5.55
CA GLY A 184 -15.14 -1.50 6.10
C GLY A 184 -15.56 -0.27 6.93
N GLY A 185 -14.85 0.86 6.77
CA GLY A 185 -15.09 2.09 7.52
C GLY A 185 -14.06 3.17 7.16
N ALA A 186 -14.08 4.28 7.91
CA ALA A 186 -13.11 5.35 7.73
C ALA A 186 -11.70 4.91 8.12
N TYR A 187 -10.71 5.31 7.33
CA TYR A 187 -9.30 5.05 7.59
C TYR A 187 -8.44 6.19 7.02
N ARG A 188 -7.17 6.22 7.42
CA ARG A 188 -6.15 7.08 6.82
C ARG A 188 -5.04 6.21 6.26
N LEU A 189 -4.70 6.39 4.99
CA LEU A 189 -3.59 5.69 4.35
C LEU A 189 -2.43 6.66 4.14
N THR A 190 -1.23 6.24 4.52
CA THR A 190 0.02 6.91 4.19
C THR A 190 0.99 5.89 3.61
N SER A 191 1.91 6.35 2.77
CA SER A 191 2.85 5.48 2.09
C SER A 191 4.21 6.16 1.96
N VAL A 192 5.28 5.44 2.23
CA VAL A 192 6.66 5.95 2.15
C VAL A 192 7.49 5.02 1.28
N VAL A 193 8.04 5.58 0.20
CA VAL A 193 9.00 4.88 -0.67
C VAL A 193 10.39 5.03 -0.09
N SER A 194 11.11 3.92 0.01
CA SER A 194 12.53 3.89 0.39
C SER A 194 13.35 3.47 -0.83
N LEU A 195 14.29 4.33 -1.22
CA LEU A 195 15.22 4.10 -2.33
C LEU A 195 16.63 3.83 -1.78
N SER A 196 17.48 3.18 -2.59
CA SER A 196 18.88 2.88 -2.29
C SER A 196 19.75 4.12 -2.11
#